data_AF-A0A7K4UK46-F1
#
_entry.id   AF-A0A7K4UK46-F1
#
_cell.length_a   1.000
_cell.length_b   1.000
_cell.length_c   1.000
_cell.angle_alpha   90.00
_cell.angle_beta   90.00
_cell.angle_gamma   90.00
#
_symmetry.space_group_name_H-M   'P 1'
#
loop_
_entity.id
_entity.type
_entity.pdbx_description
1 polymer ?
#
loop_
_entity_poly.entity_id
_entity_poly.type
_entity_poly.pdbx_seq_one_letter_code
_entity_poly.pdbx_strand_id
1 'polypeptide(L)'
;CCYKNLEDLGLELSFPEKNNSLILVRKVPMCFIEREANELRRKRQPITKSIVEELIQEQVELVQTTRGGARGTLPLTFLKVLASQACHGAIKFNEHLTLEESCRLIEALSSCKLPFQCAHGRPSMLPLADIEHLQQEKQPKPNLTRLRKMARAWQLFGK
;
A
#
# COMPACT_ATOMS: atom_id res chain seq x y z
N CYS A 1 -9.44 31.96 -2.70
CA CYS A 1 -8.59 30.94 -3.34
C CYS A 1 -8.50 29.63 -2.57
N CYS A 2 -8.32 29.61 -1.24
CA CYS A 2 -8.15 28.36 -0.48
C CYS A 2 -9.40 27.46 -0.44
N TYR A 3 -10.61 28.05 -0.41
CA TYR A 3 -11.86 27.28 -0.30
C TYR A 3 -12.11 26.29 -1.44
N LYS A 4 -11.81 26.70 -2.67
CA LYS A 4 -11.97 25.83 -3.87
C LYS A 4 -11.05 24.60 -3.81
N ASN A 5 -9.83 24.75 -3.29
CA ASN A 5 -8.91 23.62 -3.15
C ASN A 5 -9.43 22.56 -2.17
N LEU A 6 -10.15 22.97 -1.11
CA LEU A 6 -10.76 22.03 -0.16
C LEU A 6 -11.94 21.28 -0.77
N GLU A 7 -12.77 21.97 -1.55
CA GLU A 7 -13.86 21.35 -2.31
C GLU A 7 -13.34 20.33 -3.33
N ASP A 8 -12.25 20.65 -4.04
CA ASP A 8 -11.58 19.73 -4.98
C ASP A 8 -11.02 18.49 -4.28
N LEU A 9 -10.65 18.61 -3.00
CA LEU A 9 -10.26 17.49 -2.15
C LEU A 9 -11.46 16.74 -1.55
N GLY A 10 -12.70 17.20 -1.78
CA GLY A 10 -13.92 16.59 -1.22
C GLY A 10 -14.23 17.00 0.22
N LEU A 11 -13.65 18.09 0.72
CA LEU A 11 -13.93 18.66 2.03
C LEU A 11 -14.80 19.93 1.88
N GLU A 12 -16.05 19.87 2.34
CA GLU A 12 -16.95 21.03 2.33
C GLU A 12 -17.08 21.60 3.73
N LEU A 13 -16.79 22.88 3.89
CA LEU A 13 -16.88 23.60 5.16
C LEU A 13 -18.06 24.59 5.13
N SER A 14 -18.46 25.07 6.31
CA SER A 14 -19.37 26.20 6.46
C SER A 14 -19.06 26.93 7.76
N PHE A 15 -19.18 28.26 7.76
CA PHE A 15 -18.87 29.11 8.90
C PHE A 15 -20.16 29.77 9.41
N PRO A 16 -20.57 29.51 10.67
CA PRO A 16 -21.77 30.14 11.22
C PRO A 16 -21.59 31.65 11.44
N GLU A 17 -22.54 32.47 10.97
CA GLU A 17 -22.51 33.93 11.11
C GLU A 17 -22.47 34.42 12.57
N LYS A 18 -23.03 33.63 13.49
CA LYS A 18 -23.14 33.97 14.91
C LYS A 18 -21.96 33.47 15.76
N ASN A 19 -21.04 32.69 15.19
CA ASN A 19 -19.90 32.14 15.94
C ASN A 19 -18.66 31.97 15.05
N ASN A 20 -17.78 32.96 15.13
CA ASN A 20 -16.54 33.01 14.35
C ASN A 20 -15.47 32.00 14.82
N SER A 21 -15.70 31.28 15.92
CA SER A 21 -14.78 30.28 16.45
C SER A 21 -15.17 28.84 16.11
N LEU A 22 -16.27 28.64 15.37
CA LEU A 22 -16.74 27.32 14.96
C LEU A 22 -16.65 27.14 13.44
N ILE A 23 -16.26 25.93 13.05
CA ILE A 23 -16.25 25.48 11.66
C ILE A 23 -17.13 24.24 11.57
N LEU A 24 -18.06 24.24 10.64
CA LEU A 24 -18.95 23.12 10.38
C LEU A 24 -18.47 22.37 9.13
N VAL A 25 -18.11 21.11 9.30
CA VAL A 25 -17.72 20.22 8.20
C VAL A 25 -18.99 19.56 7.65
N ARG A 26 -19.34 19.84 6.40
CA ARG A 26 -20.55 19.33 5.72
C ARG A 26 -20.28 18.05 4.94
N LYS A 27 -19.10 17.94 4.32
CA LYS A 27 -18.67 16.77 3.57
C LYS A 27 -17.22 16.46 3.88
N VAL A 28 -16.90 15.17 3.84
CA VAL A 28 -15.54 14.65 4.00
C VAL A 28 -15.24 13.64 2.89
N PRO A 29 -13.97 13.46 2.53
CA PRO A 29 -13.55 12.47 1.53
C PRO A 29 -13.96 11.04 1.93
N MET A 30 -14.38 10.24 0.95
CA MET A 30 -14.84 8.87 1.19
C MET A 30 -13.76 7.99 1.85
N CYS A 31 -12.49 8.15 1.47
CA CYS A 31 -11.39 7.38 2.06
C CYS A 31 -11.22 7.63 3.58
N PHE A 32 -11.68 8.78 4.11
CA PHE A 32 -11.66 9.06 5.54
C PHE A 32 -12.78 8.29 6.26
N ILE A 33 -13.95 8.20 5.63
CA ILE A 33 -15.08 7.40 6.14
C ILE A 33 -14.78 5.91 6.08
N GLU A 34 -14.15 5.41 5.03
CA GLU A 34 -13.71 4.01 4.96
C GLU A 34 -12.68 3.70 6.07
N ARG A 35 -11.81 4.67 6.37
CA ARG A 35 -10.85 4.57 7.46
C ARG A 35 -11.50 4.53 8.83
N GLU A 36 -12.45 5.41 9.07
CA GLU A 36 -13.31 5.39 10.25
C GLU A 36 -14.02 4.04 10.42
N ALA A 37 -14.69 3.57 9.37
CA ALA A 37 -15.42 2.30 9.39
C ALA A 37 -14.52 1.10 9.75
N ASN A 38 -13.28 1.09 9.27
CA ASN A 38 -12.30 0.04 9.60
C ASN A 38 -11.83 0.09 11.06
N GLU A 39 -11.70 1.27 11.67
CA GLU A 39 -11.40 1.39 13.10
C GLU A 39 -12.60 0.99 13.98
N LEU A 40 -13.81 1.40 13.61
CA LEU A 40 -15.04 1.04 14.32
C LEU A 40 -15.29 -0.47 14.29
N ARG A 41 -15.08 -1.14 13.15
CA ARG A 41 -15.13 -2.61 13.03
C ARG A 41 -14.18 -3.32 14.00
N ARG A 42 -13.07 -2.67 14.36
CA ARG A 42 -12.06 -3.16 15.32
C ARG A 42 -12.32 -2.70 16.76
N LYS A 43 -13.50 -2.11 17.05
CA LYS A 43 -13.90 -1.58 18.36
C LYS A 43 -12.97 -0.47 18.88
N ARG A 44 -12.43 0.35 17.97
CA ARG A 44 -11.60 1.51 18.30
C ARG A 44 -12.40 2.81 18.22
N GLN A 45 -11.82 3.88 18.73
CA GLN A 45 -12.44 5.20 18.78
C GLN A 45 -12.53 5.83 17.38
N PRO A 46 -13.49 6.75 17.17
CA PRO A 46 -13.56 7.50 15.93
C PRO A 46 -12.36 8.41 15.67
N ILE A 47 -11.97 8.53 14.41
CA ILE A 47 -10.76 9.26 13.97
C ILE A 47 -11.01 10.27 12.84
N THR A 48 -12.21 10.33 12.26
CA THR A 48 -12.53 11.26 11.17
C THR A 48 -12.30 12.71 11.60
N LYS A 49 -12.69 13.05 12.83
CA LYS A 49 -12.48 14.39 13.38
C LYS A 49 -10.99 14.76 13.38
N SER A 50 -10.12 13.90 13.91
CA SER A 50 -8.69 14.18 13.99
C SER A 50 -8.03 14.23 12.61
N ILE A 51 -8.45 13.37 11.67
CA ILE A 51 -7.97 13.40 10.29
C ILE A 51 -8.36 14.73 9.61
N VAL A 52 -9.60 15.20 9.79
CA VAL A 52 -10.06 16.45 9.20
C VAL A 52 -9.35 17.66 9.83
N GLU A 53 -9.14 17.65 11.15
CA GLU A 53 -8.36 18.68 11.83
C GLU A 53 -6.91 18.72 11.29
N GLU A 54 -6.27 17.56 11.14
CA GLU A 54 -4.92 17.46 10.56
C GLU A 54 -4.87 18.00 9.12
N LEU A 55 -5.86 17.64 8.28
CA LEU A 55 -5.94 18.13 6.91
C LEU A 55 -6.13 19.64 6.85
N ILE A 56 -7.04 20.20 7.67
CA ILE A 56 -7.28 21.65 7.71
C ILE A 56 -6.01 22.37 8.14
N GLN A 57 -5.32 21.86 9.16
CA GLN A 57 -4.06 22.43 9.64
C GLN A 57 -2.97 22.39 8.56
N GLU A 58 -2.80 21.26 7.87
CA GLU A 58 -1.86 21.12 6.74
C GLU A 58 -2.16 22.16 5.64
N GLN A 59 -3.43 22.36 5.29
CA GLN A 59 -3.81 23.33 4.25
C GLN A 59 -3.59 24.78 4.70
N VAL A 60 -3.83 25.09 5.98
CA VAL A 60 -3.55 26.43 6.54
C VAL A 60 -2.05 26.72 6.48
N GLU A 61 -1.21 25.77 6.91
CA GLU A 61 0.26 25.89 6.88
C GLU A 61 0.78 26.07 5.44
N LEU A 62 0.24 25.31 4.49
CA LEU A 62 0.59 25.44 3.07
C LEU A 62 0.30 26.83 2.52
N VAL A 63 -0.87 27.40 2.84
CA VAL A 63 -1.24 28.75 2.39
C VAL A 63 -0.34 29.81 3.00
N GLN A 64 -0.01 29.69 4.29
CA GLN A 64 0.85 30.63 5.00
C GLN A 64 2.28 30.63 4.45
N THR A 65 2.85 29.44 4.21
CA THR A 65 4.25 29.28 3.77
C THR A 65 4.43 29.64 2.30
N THR A 66 3.44 29.37 1.44
CA THR A 66 3.57 29.55 -0.01
C THR A 66 2.89 30.81 -0.54
N ARG A 67 2.31 31.63 0.36
CA ARG A 67 1.47 32.80 0.02
C ARG A 67 0.36 32.45 -0.99
N GLY A 68 -0.13 31.20 -0.95
CA GLY A 68 -1.14 30.67 -1.87
C GLY A 68 -0.64 30.32 -3.28
N GLY A 69 0.67 30.28 -3.50
CA GLY A 69 1.31 29.95 -4.77
C GLY A 69 1.42 28.45 -5.06
N ALA A 70 1.46 27.59 -4.03
CA ALA A 70 1.51 26.14 -4.23
C ALA A 70 0.13 25.57 -4.54
N ARG A 71 0.04 24.79 -5.62
CA ARG A 71 -1.14 24.02 -6.03
C ARG A 71 -0.69 22.66 -6.56
N GLY A 72 -1.53 21.64 -6.36
CA GLY A 72 -1.47 20.40 -7.15
C GLY A 72 -0.74 19.20 -6.53
N THR A 73 -0.26 19.27 -5.29
CA THR A 73 0.22 18.08 -4.57
C THR A 73 -0.87 17.54 -3.65
N LEU A 74 -1.06 16.21 -3.67
CA LEU A 74 -1.97 15.54 -2.74
C LEU A 74 -1.48 15.77 -1.30
N PRO A 75 -2.34 16.21 -0.36
CA PRO A 75 -1.92 16.45 1.02
C PRO A 75 -1.38 15.18 1.69
N LEU A 76 -0.41 15.34 2.59
CA LEU A 76 0.20 14.26 3.38
C LEU A 76 -0.86 13.53 4.21
N THR A 77 -1.87 14.21 4.73
CA THR A 77 -2.97 13.55 5.45
C THR A 77 -3.67 12.50 4.57
N PHE A 78 -3.91 12.80 3.29
CA PHE A 78 -4.47 11.82 2.35
C PHE A 78 -3.52 10.64 2.13
N LEU A 79 -2.23 10.93 1.90
CA LEU A 79 -1.22 9.89 1.69
C LEU A 79 -1.14 8.95 2.90
N LYS A 80 -1.19 9.47 4.13
CA LYS A 80 -1.21 8.66 5.37
C LYS A 80 -2.44 7.77 5.44
N VAL A 81 -3.62 8.31 5.17
CA VAL A 81 -4.88 7.53 5.21
C VAL A 81 -4.86 6.43 4.14
N LEU A 82 -4.52 6.77 2.89
CA LEU A 82 -4.48 5.83 1.78
C LEU A 82 -3.40 4.76 1.97
N ALA A 83 -2.21 5.12 2.42
CA ALA A 83 -1.14 4.16 2.73
C ALA A 83 -1.58 3.19 3.83
N SER A 84 -2.21 3.70 4.90
CA SER A 84 -2.74 2.87 5.97
C SER A 84 -3.82 1.91 5.46
N GLN A 85 -4.75 2.38 4.62
CA GLN A 85 -5.76 1.51 4.01
C GLN A 85 -5.12 0.42 3.14
N ALA A 86 -4.22 0.80 2.24
CA ALA A 86 -3.54 -0.13 1.36
C ALA A 86 -2.80 -1.22 2.15
N CYS A 87 -2.07 -0.84 3.21
CA CYS A 87 -1.37 -1.81 4.05
C CYS A 87 -2.32 -2.72 4.82
N HIS A 88 -3.44 -2.20 5.34
CA HIS A 88 -4.38 -3.01 6.09
C HIS A 88 -5.15 -4.00 5.21
N GLY A 89 -5.56 -3.59 4.00
CA GLY A 89 -6.26 -4.44 3.04
C GLY A 89 -5.36 -5.34 2.18
N ALA A 90 -4.03 -5.17 2.24
CA ALA A 90 -3.10 -6.00 1.48
C ALA A 90 -3.07 -7.45 1.95
N ILE A 91 -2.70 -8.34 1.02
CA ILE A 91 -2.37 -9.74 1.29
C ILE A 91 -1.27 -9.82 2.38
N LYS A 92 -1.44 -10.72 3.35
CA LYS A 92 -0.53 -10.88 4.50
C LYS A 92 0.43 -12.04 4.30
N PHE A 93 1.51 -12.01 5.08
CA PHE A 93 2.39 -13.16 5.20
C PHE A 93 1.60 -14.39 5.64
N ASN A 94 1.93 -15.52 5.01
CA ASN A 94 1.27 -16.82 5.20
C ASN A 94 -0.18 -16.90 4.70
N GLU A 95 -0.70 -15.89 4.00
CA GLU A 95 -1.93 -16.06 3.21
C GLU A 95 -1.61 -16.87 1.95
N HIS A 96 -2.41 -17.90 1.71
CA HIS A 96 -2.25 -18.74 0.53
C HIS A 96 -2.84 -18.04 -0.68
N LEU A 97 -2.05 -17.96 -1.77
CA LEU A 97 -2.52 -17.48 -3.07
C LEU A 97 -2.50 -18.65 -4.05
N THR A 98 -3.60 -18.79 -4.79
CA THR A 98 -3.63 -19.62 -5.99
C THR A 98 -2.73 -19.01 -7.07
N LEU A 99 -2.40 -19.82 -8.09
CA LEU A 99 -1.65 -19.33 -9.24
C LEU A 99 -2.39 -18.19 -9.95
N GLU A 100 -3.71 -18.30 -10.10
CA GLU A 100 -4.54 -17.27 -10.74
C GLU A 100 -4.51 -15.95 -9.96
N GLU A 101 -4.66 -15.98 -8.64
CA GLU A 101 -4.56 -14.78 -7.79
C GLU A 101 -3.18 -14.13 -7.88
N SER A 102 -2.13 -14.96 -7.90
CA SER A 102 -0.75 -14.50 -8.06
C SER A 102 -0.54 -13.80 -9.41
N CYS A 103 -1.04 -14.38 -10.50
CA CYS A 103 -0.98 -13.75 -11.83
C CYS A 103 -1.73 -12.42 -11.86
N ARG A 104 -2.94 -12.37 -11.32
CA ARG A 104 -3.75 -11.13 -11.24
C ARG A 104 -3.08 -10.05 -10.40
N LEU A 105 -2.39 -10.42 -9.32
CA LEU A 105 -1.61 -9.48 -8.50
C LEU A 105 -0.47 -8.86 -9.30
N ILE A 106 0.29 -9.67 -10.05
CA ILE A 106 1.39 -9.17 -10.89
C ILE A 106 0.86 -8.27 -12.02
N GLU A 107 -0.24 -8.65 -12.65
CA GLU A 107 -0.89 -7.84 -13.68
C GLU A 107 -1.36 -6.49 -13.12
N ALA A 108 -2.04 -6.49 -11.96
CA ALA A 108 -2.46 -5.26 -11.29
C ALA A 108 -1.26 -4.37 -10.92
N LEU A 109 -0.18 -4.96 -10.38
CA LEU A 109 1.06 -4.22 -10.11
C LEU A 109 1.63 -3.61 -11.39
N SER A 110 1.63 -4.33 -12.51
CA SER A 110 2.18 -3.82 -13.78
C SER A 110 1.45 -2.57 -14.32
N SER A 111 0.19 -2.36 -13.94
CA SER A 111 -0.60 -1.17 -14.30
C SER A 111 -0.28 0.07 -13.46
N CYS A 112 0.46 -0.09 -12.36
CA CYS A 112 0.82 1.00 -11.46
C CYS A 112 1.97 1.84 -12.04
N LYS A 113 1.95 3.15 -11.76
CA LYS A 113 3.05 4.06 -12.14
C LYS A 113 4.37 3.77 -11.42
N LEU A 114 4.29 3.23 -10.20
CA LEU A 114 5.44 2.91 -9.34
C LEU A 114 5.31 1.47 -8.79
N PRO A 115 5.45 0.43 -9.63
CA PRO A 115 5.15 -0.94 -9.25
C PRO A 115 6.19 -1.54 -8.28
N PHE A 116 7.39 -0.97 -8.25
CA PHE A 116 8.52 -1.46 -7.47
C PHE A 116 8.56 -0.92 -6.04
N GLN A 117 7.65 -0.01 -5.67
CA GLN A 117 7.65 0.64 -4.36
C GLN A 117 6.25 0.65 -3.76
N CYS A 118 6.11 0.23 -2.50
CA CYS A 118 4.84 0.28 -1.80
C CYS A 118 4.53 1.71 -1.32
N ALA A 119 3.30 1.95 -0.86
CA ALA A 119 2.87 3.26 -0.35
C ALA A 119 3.70 3.79 0.86
N HIS A 120 4.50 2.93 1.51
CA HIS A 120 5.39 3.28 2.63
C HIS A 120 6.86 3.37 2.21
N GLY A 121 7.16 3.22 0.93
CA GLY A 121 8.50 3.33 0.38
C GLY A 121 9.33 2.04 0.37
N ARG A 122 8.78 0.89 0.83
CA ARG A 122 9.48 -0.40 0.78
C ARG A 122 9.52 -0.95 -0.65
N PRO A 123 10.59 -1.67 -1.06
CA PRO A 123 10.60 -2.36 -2.34
C PRO A 123 9.53 -3.46 -2.38
N SER A 124 8.74 -3.48 -3.45
CA SER A 124 7.67 -4.48 -3.66
C SER A 124 8.18 -5.75 -4.32
N MET A 125 9.25 -5.66 -5.10
CA MET A 125 9.88 -6.78 -5.79
C MET A 125 11.37 -6.49 -6.01
N LEU A 126 12.18 -7.53 -6.06
CA LEU A 126 13.63 -7.46 -6.26
C LEU A 126 14.04 -8.51 -7.30
N PRO A 127 14.89 -8.17 -8.30
CA PRO A 127 15.44 -9.18 -9.19
C PRO A 127 16.32 -10.15 -8.40
N LEU A 128 16.13 -11.46 -8.60
CA LEU A 128 16.90 -12.49 -7.91
C LEU A 128 18.21 -12.82 -8.62
N ALA A 129 18.17 -12.90 -9.95
CA ALA A 129 19.33 -13.23 -10.78
C ALA A 129 19.13 -12.74 -12.21
N ASP A 130 20.25 -12.53 -12.89
CA ASP A 130 20.29 -12.37 -14.33
C ASP A 130 20.61 -13.71 -14.97
N ILE A 131 19.65 -14.26 -15.72
CA ILE A 131 19.71 -15.60 -16.30
C ILE A 131 20.81 -15.67 -17.37
N GLU A 132 21.16 -14.56 -18.03
CA GLU A 132 22.21 -14.53 -19.05
C GLU A 132 23.60 -14.73 -18.45
N HIS A 133 23.77 -14.39 -17.17
CA HIS A 133 25.02 -14.47 -16.43
C HIS A 133 25.06 -15.65 -15.44
N LEU A 134 24.02 -16.49 -15.40
CA LEU A 134 24.04 -17.72 -14.63
C LEU A 134 25.00 -18.70 -15.29
N GLN A 135 26.14 -18.94 -14.65
CA GLN A 135 27.04 -20.03 -15.03
C GLN A 135 26.26 -21.35 -14.90
N GLN A 136 26.14 -22.08 -16.00
CA GLN A 136 25.68 -23.47 -15.93
C GLN A 136 26.69 -24.25 -15.10
N GLU A 137 26.37 -24.50 -13.83
CA GLU A 137 27.05 -25.53 -13.07
C GLU A 137 26.85 -26.84 -13.83
N LYS A 138 27.89 -27.29 -14.54
CA LYS A 138 27.94 -28.65 -15.07
C LYS A 138 28.02 -29.58 -13.88
N GLN A 139 26.85 -29.94 -13.35
CA GLN A 139 26.73 -31.01 -12.37
C GLN A 139 27.49 -32.23 -12.96
N PRO A 140 28.48 -32.78 -12.25
CA PRO A 140 29.21 -33.93 -12.75
C PRO A 140 28.21 -35.02 -13.07
N LYS A 141 28.29 -35.57 -14.29
CA LYS A 141 27.34 -36.61 -14.74
C LYS A 141 27.29 -37.69 -13.66
N PRO A 142 26.10 -38.00 -13.10
CA PRO A 142 26.01 -38.97 -12.03
C PRO A 142 26.54 -40.31 -12.52
N ASN A 143 27.32 -41.01 -11.68
CA ASN A 143 27.81 -42.34 -12.02
C ASN A 143 26.64 -43.33 -12.00
N LEU A 144 25.99 -43.51 -13.16
CA LEU A 144 24.80 -44.35 -13.31
C LEU A 144 25.07 -45.80 -12.91
N THR A 145 26.29 -46.29 -13.11
CA THR A 145 26.69 -47.64 -12.71
C THR A 145 26.68 -47.79 -11.20
N ARG A 146 27.23 -46.82 -10.46
CA ARG A 146 27.21 -46.80 -8.99
C ARG A 146 25.78 -46.65 -8.45
N LEU A 147 24.99 -45.74 -9.02
CA LEU A 147 23.58 -45.54 -8.62
C LEU A 147 22.74 -46.80 -8.84
N ARG A 148 22.89 -47.49 -9.97
CA ARG A 148 22.21 -48.77 -10.25
C ARG A 148 22.61 -49.87 -9.26
N LYS A 149 23.88 -49.95 -8.88
CA LYS A 149 24.35 -50.88 -7.84
C LYS A 149 23.73 -50.56 -6.48
N MET A 150 23.72 -49.28 -6.09
CA MET A 150 23.11 -48.84 -4.84
C MET A 150 21.60 -49.10 -4.81
N ALA A 151 20.88 -48.84 -5.92
CA ALA A 151 19.46 -49.13 -6.02
C ALA A 151 19.15 -50.63 -5.91
N ARG A 152 19.95 -51.50 -6.56
CA ARG A 152 19.82 -52.95 -6.41
C ARG A 152 20.13 -53.42 -4.99
N ALA A 153 21.18 -52.88 -4.36
CA ALA A 153 21.51 -53.20 -2.98
C ALA A 153 20.40 -52.75 -2.02
N TRP A 154 19.82 -51.56 -2.22
CA TRP A 154 18.67 -51.08 -1.47
C TRP A 154 17.42 -51.97 -1.66
N GLN A 155 17.17 -52.46 -2.88
CA GLN A 155 16.07 -53.40 -3.13
C GLN A 155 16.27 -54.76 -2.44
N LEU A 156 17.51 -55.22 -2.32
CA LEU A 156 17.84 -56.52 -1.74
C LEU A 156 18.01 -56.48 -0.22
N PHE A 157 18.48 -55.36 0.33
CA PHE A 157 18.94 -55.26 1.72
C PHE A 157 18.37 -54.04 2.48
N GLY A 158 17.51 -53.22 1.86
CA GLY A 158 16.95 -51.99 2.45
C GLY A 158 15.75 -52.21 3.37
N LYS A 159 15.69 -53.36 4.06
CA LYS A 159 14.80 -53.57 5.22
C LYS A 159 15.62 -53.48 6.49
#